data_AF-A0A522AIZ5-F1
#
_entry.id   AF-A0A522AIZ5-F1
#
_cell.length_a   1.000
_cell.length_b   1.000
_cell.length_c   1.000
_cell.angle_alpha   90.00
_cell.angle_beta   90.00
_cell.angle_gamma   90.00
#
_symmetry.space_group_name_H-M   'P 1'
#
loop_
_entity.id
_entity.type
_entity.pdbx_description
1 polymer ?
#
loop_
_entity_poly.entity_id
_entity_poly.type
_entity_poly.pdbx_seq_one_letter_code
_entity_poly.pdbx_strand_id
1 'polypeptide(L)'
;MFERLKKVFEKPTEKPAGDEGLDKLDAASNEFANAIIRRLQDHRGVHAETAITAAGSIAGNCLLRAAGHDLSKLTPGSAVFTDEVNEAGPKIVGVMSIVCSKLGINPQTGWDSQPPVGNASLRPGIELIKLLRPDFETVVREHRVGKDIEPFVAAAAAVKIIKMAQTTLNPEVGKAIAITSVVAGSKTVPYPD
;
A
#
# COMPACT_ATOMS: atom_id res chain seq x y z
N MET A 1 4.94 -13.43 15.73
CA MET A 1 4.55 -12.55 14.61
C MET A 1 5.01 -11.11 14.83
N PHE A 2 4.57 -10.43 15.90
CA PHE A 2 5.04 -9.09 16.29
C PHE A 2 6.55 -9.04 16.57
N GLU A 3 7.10 -10.09 17.19
CA GLU A 3 8.55 -10.28 17.41
C GLU A 3 9.38 -10.43 16.12
N ARG A 4 8.79 -10.95 15.04
CA ARG A 4 9.49 -11.07 13.76
C ARG A 4 9.62 -9.73 13.05
N LEU A 5 8.58 -8.88 13.14
CA LEU A 5 8.64 -7.52 12.59
C LEU A 5 9.47 -6.59 13.51
N LYS A 6 9.39 -6.71 14.84
CA LYS A 6 10.25 -5.94 15.76
C LYS A 6 11.73 -6.21 15.55
N LYS A 7 12.15 -7.48 15.45
CA LYS A 7 13.56 -7.87 15.20
C LYS A 7 14.11 -7.36 13.87
N VAL A 8 13.24 -7.06 12.90
CA VAL A 8 13.61 -6.52 11.59
C VAL A 8 13.84 -4.99 11.64
N PHE A 9 13.40 -4.30 12.71
CA PHE A 9 13.42 -2.83 12.78
C PHE A 9 14.20 -2.23 13.96
N GLU A 10 14.88 -3.03 14.79
CA GLU A 10 15.87 -2.54 15.77
C GLU A 10 17.28 -2.43 15.13
N LYS A 11 18.07 -1.41 15.51
CA LYS A 11 19.34 -0.99 14.86
C LYS A 11 20.35 -2.16 14.65
N PRO A 12 21.08 -2.20 13.52
CA PRO A 12 21.94 -3.33 13.18
C PRO A 12 23.30 -3.23 13.87
N THR A 13 23.57 -4.14 14.80
CA THR A 13 24.93 -4.62 15.07
C THR A 13 24.96 -6.08 14.63
N GLU A 14 25.63 -6.32 13.50
CA GLU A 14 25.82 -7.62 12.83
C GLU A 14 24.62 -8.15 12.04
N LYS A 15 24.88 -8.53 10.77
CA LYS A 15 23.88 -9.04 9.82
C LYS A 15 23.55 -10.49 10.16
N PRO A 16 22.37 -10.81 10.75
CA PRO A 16 22.00 -12.19 11.04
C PRO A 16 21.39 -12.82 9.79
N ALA A 17 21.42 -14.15 9.71
CA ALA A 17 20.83 -14.96 8.65
C ALA A 17 19.27 -14.96 8.65
N GLY A 18 18.61 -13.80 8.86
CA GLY A 18 17.18 -13.69 9.15
C GLY A 18 16.42 -12.56 8.45
N ASP A 19 16.94 -11.99 7.35
CA ASP A 19 16.34 -10.82 6.67
C ASP A 19 15.37 -11.18 5.50
N GLU A 20 15.07 -12.47 5.31
CA GLU A 20 14.31 -12.98 4.15
C GLU A 20 12.91 -12.33 4.01
N GLY A 21 12.28 -11.94 5.12
CA GLY A 21 10.98 -11.28 5.10
C GLY A 21 11.04 -9.83 4.59
N LEU A 22 12.12 -9.10 4.91
CA LEU A 22 12.32 -7.73 4.47
C LEU A 22 12.73 -7.69 3.00
N ASP A 23 13.60 -8.62 2.57
CA ASP A 23 14.03 -8.74 1.18
C ASP A 23 12.84 -9.06 0.25
N LYS A 24 11.96 -9.99 0.67
CA LYS A 24 10.71 -10.29 -0.07
C LYS A 24 9.77 -9.10 -0.11
N LEU A 25 9.60 -8.39 1.00
CA LEU A 25 8.78 -7.18 1.05
C LEU A 25 9.32 -6.13 0.07
N ASP A 26 10.64 -5.89 0.07
CA ASP A 26 11.26 -4.90 -0.81
C ASP A 26 11.12 -5.30 -2.29
N ALA A 27 11.47 -6.54 -2.64
CA ALA A 27 11.39 -7.05 -4.00
C ALA A 27 9.95 -7.03 -4.53
N ALA A 28 8.99 -7.59 -3.78
CA ALA A 28 7.58 -7.61 -4.18
C ALA A 28 7.00 -6.20 -4.31
N SER A 29 7.34 -5.29 -3.40
CA SER A 29 6.82 -3.91 -3.47
C SER A 29 7.44 -3.10 -4.61
N ASN A 30 8.71 -3.34 -4.97
CA ASN A 30 9.33 -2.77 -6.17
C ASN A 30 8.61 -3.28 -7.42
N GLU A 31 8.41 -4.59 -7.52
CA GLU A 31 7.76 -5.18 -8.67
C GLU A 31 6.31 -4.73 -8.82
N PHE A 32 5.57 -4.66 -7.72
CA PHE A 32 4.20 -4.19 -7.75
C PHE A 32 4.10 -2.70 -8.11
N ALA A 33 4.99 -1.84 -7.59
CA ALA A 33 5.05 -0.44 -8.01
C ALA A 33 5.28 -0.31 -9.52
N ASN A 34 6.17 -1.13 -10.09
CA ASN A 34 6.41 -1.17 -11.54
C ASN A 34 5.20 -1.71 -12.31
N ALA A 35 4.48 -2.70 -11.78
CA ALA A 35 3.26 -3.21 -12.39
C ALA A 35 2.18 -2.13 -12.48
N ILE A 36 1.99 -1.34 -11.41
CA ILE A 36 1.08 -0.19 -11.40
C ILE A 36 1.47 0.82 -12.47
N ILE A 37 2.74 1.21 -12.52
CA ILE A 37 3.25 2.17 -13.52
C ILE A 37 2.96 1.67 -14.93
N ARG A 38 3.36 0.42 -15.26
CA ARG A 38 3.12 -0.17 -16.59
C ARG A 38 1.64 -0.21 -16.96
N ARG A 39 0.77 -0.52 -16.00
CA ARG A 39 -0.68 -0.68 -16.23
C ARG A 39 -1.40 0.65 -16.41
N LEU A 40 -0.93 1.70 -15.74
CA LEU A 40 -1.58 3.02 -15.74
C LEU A 40 -0.93 4.03 -16.69
N GLN A 41 0.20 3.68 -17.31
CA GLN A 41 0.90 4.54 -18.26
C GLN A 41 0.09 4.75 -19.54
N ASP A 42 -0.04 6.00 -19.95
CA ASP A 42 -0.55 6.40 -21.26
C ASP A 42 0.49 7.25 -22.02
N HIS A 43 0.09 7.85 -23.15
CA HIS A 43 0.95 8.71 -23.98
C HIS A 43 1.48 9.96 -23.25
N ARG A 44 0.92 10.34 -22.10
CA ARG A 44 1.32 11.47 -21.25
C ARG A 44 2.15 11.03 -20.04
N GLY A 45 2.41 9.73 -19.90
CA GLY A 45 3.09 9.15 -18.74
C GLY A 45 2.11 8.55 -17.73
N VAL A 46 2.47 8.60 -16.45
CA VAL A 46 1.65 8.08 -15.34
C VAL A 46 1.21 9.22 -14.45
N HIS A 47 -0.10 9.29 -14.16
CA HIS A 47 -0.63 10.21 -13.17
C HIS A 47 -0.29 9.70 -11.75
N ALA A 48 0.62 10.39 -11.06
CA ALA A 48 1.23 9.93 -9.82
C ALA A 48 0.19 9.66 -8.72
N GLU A 49 -0.77 10.57 -8.55
CA GLU A 49 -1.82 10.48 -7.55
C GLU A 49 -2.70 9.24 -7.78
N THR A 50 -3.00 8.91 -9.03
CA THR A 50 -3.76 7.69 -9.37
C THR A 50 -2.97 6.43 -9.08
N ALA A 51 -1.67 6.41 -9.36
CA ALA A 51 -0.80 5.28 -9.04
C ALA A 51 -0.66 5.09 -7.52
N ILE A 52 -0.52 6.17 -6.75
CA ILE A 52 -0.47 6.13 -5.29
C ILE A 52 -1.81 5.66 -4.71
N THR A 53 -2.93 6.20 -5.21
CA THR A 53 -4.27 5.75 -4.81
C THR A 53 -4.46 4.26 -5.09
N ALA A 54 -4.01 3.76 -6.23
CA ALA A 54 -4.12 2.34 -6.56
C ALA A 54 -3.40 1.45 -5.53
N ALA A 55 -2.14 1.76 -5.23
CA ALA A 55 -1.35 1.02 -4.26
C ALA A 55 -1.96 1.11 -2.85
N GLY A 56 -2.36 2.31 -2.41
CA GLY A 56 -2.98 2.52 -1.11
C GLY A 56 -4.32 1.78 -0.97
N SER A 57 -5.19 1.86 -1.98
CA SER A 57 -6.48 1.16 -1.98
C SER A 57 -6.32 -0.36 -1.96
N ILE A 58 -5.34 -0.92 -2.67
CA ILE A 58 -5.05 -2.36 -2.60
C ILE A 58 -4.55 -2.76 -1.22
N ALA A 59 -3.67 -1.97 -0.60
CA ALA A 59 -3.19 -2.21 0.75
C ALA A 59 -4.35 -2.23 1.77
N GLY A 60 -5.23 -1.24 1.71
CA GLY A 60 -6.43 -1.18 2.54
C GLY A 60 -7.34 -2.39 2.31
N ASN A 61 -7.58 -2.76 1.06
CA ASN A 61 -8.44 -3.89 0.74
C ASN A 61 -7.84 -5.23 1.18
N CYS A 62 -6.52 -5.39 1.18
CA CYS A 62 -5.84 -6.55 1.77
C CYS A 62 -6.03 -6.59 3.30
N LEU A 63 -6.02 -5.45 4.01
CA LEU A 63 -6.34 -5.42 5.45
C LEU A 63 -7.75 -5.92 5.73
N LEU A 64 -8.72 -5.44 4.97
CA LEU A 64 -10.11 -5.84 5.13
C LEU A 64 -10.29 -7.35 4.89
N ARG A 65 -9.66 -7.90 3.85
CA ARG A 65 -9.68 -9.34 3.58
C ARG A 65 -8.97 -10.16 4.66
N ALA A 66 -7.88 -9.64 5.21
CA ALA A 66 -7.14 -10.30 6.30
C ALA A 66 -7.92 -10.34 7.61
N ALA A 67 -8.92 -9.46 7.81
CA ALA A 67 -9.79 -9.48 8.97
C ALA A 67 -10.74 -10.71 9.00
N GLY A 68 -10.90 -11.43 7.88
CA GLY A 68 -11.59 -12.73 7.85
C GLY A 68 -13.12 -12.66 7.94
N HIS A 69 -13.72 -11.47 7.82
CA HIS A 69 -15.18 -11.30 7.78
C HIS A 69 -15.79 -11.90 6.51
N ASP A 70 -16.98 -12.50 6.63
CA ASP A 70 -17.75 -12.95 5.47
C ASP A 70 -18.38 -11.74 4.75
N LEU A 71 -17.75 -11.35 3.65
CA LEU A 71 -18.21 -10.23 2.81
C LEU A 71 -19.03 -10.71 1.59
N SER A 72 -19.28 -12.01 1.45
CA SER A 72 -19.85 -12.61 0.23
C SER A 72 -21.27 -12.12 -0.12
N LYS A 73 -22.01 -11.64 0.89
CA LYS A 73 -23.38 -11.12 0.74
C LYS A 73 -23.44 -9.61 0.51
N LEU A 74 -22.31 -8.92 0.55
CA LEU A 74 -22.23 -7.47 0.39
C LEU A 74 -21.90 -7.10 -1.06
N THR A 75 -22.45 -5.99 -1.53
CA THR A 75 -22.17 -5.48 -2.87
C THR A 75 -20.76 -4.89 -2.94
N PRO A 76 -19.90 -5.30 -3.91
CA PRO A 76 -18.59 -4.69 -4.11
C PRO A 76 -18.67 -3.15 -4.22
N GLY A 77 -17.74 -2.45 -3.58
CA GLY A 77 -17.74 -1.00 -3.51
C GLY A 77 -18.61 -0.39 -2.39
N SER A 78 -19.42 -1.20 -1.70
CA SER A 78 -20.18 -0.72 -0.53
C SER A 78 -19.26 -0.49 0.67
N ALA A 79 -19.70 0.39 1.58
CA ALA A 79 -18.97 0.68 2.80
C ALA A 79 -19.11 -0.47 3.82
N VAL A 80 -18.01 -0.80 4.51
CA VAL A 80 -17.99 -1.76 5.61
C VAL A 80 -17.14 -1.19 6.75
N PHE A 81 -17.58 -1.40 7.99
CA PHE A 81 -16.89 -0.94 9.19
C PHE A 81 -16.62 -2.15 10.08
N THR A 82 -15.34 -2.35 10.42
CA THR A 82 -14.88 -3.45 11.26
C THR A 82 -13.84 -2.90 12.23
N ASP A 83 -13.84 -3.38 13.47
CA ASP A 83 -12.93 -2.89 14.50
C ASP A 83 -11.50 -3.39 14.27
N GLU A 84 -11.35 -4.58 13.72
CA GLU A 84 -10.05 -5.22 13.45
C GLU A 84 -9.19 -4.41 12.46
N VAL A 85 -9.84 -3.76 11.49
CA VAL A 85 -9.15 -2.86 10.54
C VAL A 85 -8.59 -1.62 11.26
N ASN A 86 -9.28 -1.11 12.28
CA ASN A 86 -8.82 0.05 13.05
C ASN A 86 -7.55 -0.29 13.85
N GLU A 87 -7.41 -1.51 14.33
CA GLU A 87 -6.21 -1.98 15.03
C GLU A 87 -5.00 -2.20 14.11
N ALA A 88 -5.26 -2.51 12.83
CA ALA A 88 -4.20 -2.76 11.85
C ALA A 88 -3.64 -1.48 11.21
N GLY A 89 -4.42 -0.39 11.20
CA GLY A 89 -4.03 0.90 10.61
C GLY A 89 -2.65 1.43 11.05
N PRO A 90 -2.36 1.53 12.36
CA PRO A 90 -1.07 2.00 12.85
C PRO A 90 0.13 1.16 12.36
N LYS A 91 -0.06 -0.15 12.13
CA LYS A 91 1.00 -1.04 11.63
C LYS A 91 1.39 -0.68 10.19
N ILE A 92 0.42 -0.35 9.35
CA ILE A 92 0.65 0.08 7.96
C ILE A 92 1.41 1.40 7.92
N VAL A 93 0.97 2.39 8.71
CA VAL A 93 1.67 3.68 8.83
C VAL A 93 3.10 3.49 9.31
N GLY A 94 3.32 2.57 10.26
CA GLY A 94 4.66 2.20 10.74
C GLY A 94 5.56 1.69 9.63
N VAL A 95 5.10 0.72 8.82
CA VAL A 95 5.87 0.20 7.68
C VAL A 95 6.12 1.28 6.63
N MET A 96 5.11 2.07 6.27
CA MET A 96 5.28 3.16 5.32
C MET A 96 6.30 4.20 5.81
N SER A 97 6.28 4.54 7.10
CA SER A 97 7.26 5.43 7.73
C SER A 97 8.68 4.86 7.65
N ILE A 98 8.86 3.57 7.88
CA ILE A 98 10.16 2.91 7.75
C ILE A 98 10.65 2.98 6.28
N VAL A 99 9.78 2.71 5.32
CA VAL A 99 10.12 2.80 3.89
C VAL A 99 10.45 4.24 3.50
N CYS A 100 9.70 5.24 4.01
CA CYS A 100 10.02 6.66 3.82
C CYS A 100 11.45 6.98 4.28
N SER A 101 11.80 6.60 5.52
CA SER A 101 13.15 6.79 6.06
C SER A 101 14.24 6.21 5.16
N LYS A 102 14.04 4.97 4.68
CA LYS A 102 14.99 4.29 3.79
C LYS A 102 15.15 5.00 2.44
N LEU A 103 14.09 5.64 1.94
CA LEU A 103 14.09 6.34 0.65
C LEU A 103 14.42 7.84 0.77
N GLY A 104 14.79 8.32 1.96
CA GLY A 104 15.11 9.72 2.21
C GLY A 104 13.88 10.65 2.14
N ILE A 105 12.68 10.12 2.38
CA ILE A 105 11.44 10.90 2.54
C ILE A 105 11.24 11.11 4.05
N ASN A 106 10.93 12.34 4.48
CA ASN A 106 10.66 12.62 5.90
C ASN A 106 9.50 11.72 6.41
N PRO A 107 9.72 10.84 7.39
CA PRO A 107 8.68 9.93 7.88
C PRO A 107 7.75 10.56 8.93
N GLN A 108 8.02 11.77 9.42
CA GLN A 108 7.32 12.36 10.58
C GLN A 108 6.17 13.30 10.21
N THR A 109 5.98 13.62 8.93
CA THR A 109 5.03 14.66 8.49
C THR A 109 4.06 14.14 7.43
N GLY A 110 3.03 14.91 7.09
CA GLY A 110 2.16 14.68 5.91
C GLY A 110 1.18 13.51 5.99
N TRP A 111 1.19 12.69 7.05
CA TRP A 111 0.24 11.59 7.23
C TRP A 111 -1.17 12.06 7.59
N ASP A 112 -1.27 13.13 8.39
CA ASP A 112 -2.55 13.63 8.90
C ASP A 112 -3.14 14.78 8.04
N SER A 113 -2.51 15.05 6.89
CA SER A 113 -2.97 16.10 5.98
C SER A 113 -4.08 15.58 5.06
N GLN A 114 -5.03 16.44 4.75
CA GLN A 114 -5.99 16.15 3.68
C GLN A 114 -5.32 16.42 2.32
N PRO A 115 -5.37 15.49 1.36
CA PRO A 115 -4.92 15.76 0.01
C PRO A 115 -5.64 16.98 -0.59
N PRO A 116 -4.94 17.93 -1.22
CA PRO A 116 -5.59 19.03 -1.91
C PRO A 116 -6.51 18.51 -3.03
N VAL A 117 -7.61 19.23 -3.29
CA VAL A 117 -8.61 18.82 -4.30
C VAL A 117 -8.00 18.63 -5.69
N GLY A 118 -7.00 19.45 -6.04
CA GLY A 118 -6.28 19.36 -7.32
C GLY A 118 -5.40 18.11 -7.48
N ASN A 119 -5.21 17.31 -6.42
CA ASN A 119 -4.43 16.08 -6.40
C ASN A 119 -5.32 14.83 -6.28
N ALA A 120 -6.58 14.94 -6.73
CA ALA A 120 -7.49 13.80 -6.76
C ALA A 120 -7.04 12.76 -7.80
N SER A 121 -7.22 11.48 -7.49
CA SER A 121 -7.04 10.41 -8.48
C SER A 121 -8.02 10.57 -9.65
N LEU A 122 -7.56 10.31 -10.87
CA LEU A 122 -8.38 10.26 -12.08
C LEU A 122 -9.37 9.08 -12.11
N ARG A 123 -9.23 8.10 -11.20
CA ARG A 123 -10.12 6.94 -11.08
C ARG A 123 -10.45 6.64 -9.61
N PRO A 124 -11.68 6.20 -9.29
CA PRO A 124 -12.02 5.71 -7.96
C PRO A 124 -11.16 4.54 -7.51
N GLY A 125 -10.84 4.47 -6.21
CA GLY A 125 -10.01 3.41 -5.64
C GLY A 125 -10.55 2.00 -5.90
N ILE A 126 -11.87 1.80 -5.88
CA ILE A 126 -12.50 0.50 -6.16
C ILE A 126 -12.30 0.02 -7.59
N GLU A 127 -12.29 0.94 -8.57
CA GLU A 127 -11.98 0.61 -9.96
C GLU A 127 -10.50 0.24 -10.13
N LEU A 128 -9.61 0.94 -9.43
CA LEU A 128 -8.18 0.65 -9.42
C LEU A 128 -7.89 -0.71 -8.77
N ILE A 129 -8.57 -1.04 -7.66
CA ILE A 129 -8.48 -2.38 -7.05
C ILE A 129 -8.87 -3.44 -8.08
N LYS A 130 -10.03 -3.31 -8.74
CA LYS A 130 -10.48 -4.28 -9.75
C LYS A 130 -9.46 -4.45 -10.88
N LEU A 131 -8.88 -3.34 -11.34
CA LEU A 131 -7.95 -3.32 -12.46
C LEU A 131 -6.61 -4.00 -12.13
N LEU A 132 -6.10 -3.79 -10.91
CA LEU A 132 -4.72 -4.12 -10.51
C LEU A 132 -4.61 -5.31 -9.55
N ARG A 133 -5.72 -5.83 -9.03
CA ARG A 133 -5.73 -7.03 -8.17
C ARG A 133 -5.04 -8.22 -8.84
N PRO A 134 -5.28 -8.56 -10.13
CA PRO A 134 -4.59 -9.71 -10.75
C PRO A 134 -3.08 -9.53 -10.87
N ASP A 135 -2.62 -8.29 -11.14
CA ASP A 135 -1.20 -7.96 -11.18
C ASP A 135 -0.57 -8.10 -9.77
N PHE A 136 -1.26 -7.61 -8.74
CA PHE A 136 -0.84 -7.73 -7.35
C PHE A 136 -0.72 -9.20 -6.89
N GLU A 137 -1.74 -10.01 -7.16
CA GLU A 137 -1.74 -11.44 -6.81
C GLU A 137 -0.63 -12.22 -7.51
N THR A 138 -0.31 -11.83 -8.75
CA THR A 138 0.81 -12.41 -9.48
C THR A 138 2.13 -12.11 -8.77
N VAL A 139 2.38 -10.85 -8.41
CA VAL A 139 3.58 -10.45 -7.66
C VAL A 139 3.67 -11.18 -6.31
N VAL A 140 2.59 -11.20 -5.52
CA VAL A 140 2.57 -11.88 -4.21
C VAL A 140 2.89 -13.37 -4.36
N ARG A 141 2.34 -14.04 -5.38
CA ARG A 141 2.58 -15.46 -5.65
C ARG A 141 4.02 -15.72 -6.08
N GLU A 142 4.57 -14.91 -6.98
CA GLU A 142 5.94 -15.08 -7.51
C GLU A 142 7.01 -14.86 -6.42
N HIS A 143 6.79 -13.88 -5.54
CA HIS A 143 7.67 -13.61 -4.40
C HIS A 143 7.39 -14.49 -3.17
N ARG A 144 6.39 -15.39 -3.24
CA ARG A 144 5.95 -16.26 -2.14
C ARG A 144 5.66 -15.48 -0.86
N VAL A 145 4.99 -14.36 -1.01
CA VAL A 145 4.58 -13.48 0.08
C VAL A 145 3.34 -14.09 0.76
N GLY A 146 3.38 -14.20 2.09
CA GLY A 146 2.23 -14.66 2.88
C GLY A 146 1.10 -13.63 2.93
N LYS A 147 -0.15 -14.09 3.09
CA LYS A 147 -1.34 -13.22 3.17
C LYS A 147 -1.23 -12.12 4.23
N ASP A 148 -0.54 -12.41 5.32
CA ASP A 148 -0.28 -11.46 6.41
C ASP A 148 0.65 -10.30 6.03
N ILE A 149 1.44 -10.47 4.96
CA ILE A 149 2.41 -9.49 4.48
C ILE A 149 1.88 -8.68 3.28
N GLU A 150 0.86 -9.18 2.57
CA GLU A 150 0.27 -8.51 1.40
C GLU A 150 -0.08 -7.03 1.62
N PRO A 151 -0.77 -6.62 2.72
CA PRO A 151 -1.08 -5.22 2.95
C PRO A 151 0.17 -4.33 2.97
N PHE A 152 1.28 -4.85 3.53
CA PHE A 152 2.54 -4.13 3.65
C PHE A 152 3.26 -4.02 2.31
N VAL A 153 3.16 -5.03 1.42
CA VAL A 153 3.71 -4.96 0.06
C VAL A 153 3.09 -3.80 -0.71
N ALA A 154 1.76 -3.71 -0.72
CA ALA A 154 1.05 -2.64 -1.42
C ALA A 154 1.31 -1.26 -0.78
N ALA A 155 1.38 -1.19 0.55
CA ALA A 155 1.70 0.05 1.26
C ALA A 155 3.13 0.53 0.96
N ALA A 156 4.11 -0.36 0.95
CA ALA A 156 5.48 -0.05 0.57
C ALA A 156 5.58 0.38 -0.91
N ALA A 157 4.82 -0.25 -1.80
CA ALA A 157 4.75 0.14 -3.21
C ALA A 157 4.23 1.59 -3.36
N ALA A 158 3.23 2.00 -2.57
CA ALA A 158 2.75 3.38 -2.55
C ALA A 158 3.88 4.37 -2.23
N VAL A 159 4.69 4.10 -1.20
CA VAL A 159 5.82 4.96 -0.82
C VAL A 159 6.91 4.99 -1.90
N LYS A 160 7.16 3.87 -2.58
CA LYS A 160 8.07 3.82 -3.72
C LYS A 160 7.59 4.67 -4.88
N ILE A 161 6.29 4.68 -5.17
CA ILE A 161 5.68 5.57 -6.17
C ILE A 161 5.83 7.03 -5.77
N ILE A 162 5.61 7.37 -4.49
CA ILE A 162 5.88 8.74 -3.98
C ILE A 162 7.34 9.13 -4.25
N LYS A 163 8.29 8.24 -4.00
CA LYS A 163 9.71 8.50 -4.26
C LYS A 163 9.99 8.74 -5.75
N MET A 164 9.40 7.93 -6.63
CA MET A 164 9.55 8.07 -8.08
C MET A 164 8.93 9.39 -8.60
N ALA A 165 7.84 9.84 -8.00
CA ALA A 165 7.12 11.06 -8.39
C ALA A 165 7.61 12.34 -7.69
N GLN A 166 8.64 12.27 -6.83
CA GLN A 166 9.02 13.39 -5.93
C GLN A 166 9.42 14.69 -6.65
N THR A 167 9.75 14.64 -7.94
CA THR A 167 10.08 15.83 -8.75
C THR A 167 8.85 16.55 -9.28
N THR A 168 7.69 15.89 -9.31
CA THR A 168 6.42 16.41 -9.85
C THR A 168 5.31 16.46 -8.82
N LEU A 169 5.43 15.73 -7.70
CA LEU A 169 4.47 15.66 -6.62
C LEU A 169 5.20 15.84 -5.28
N ASN A 170 4.72 16.77 -4.45
CA ASN A 170 5.23 16.93 -3.09
C ASN A 170 5.07 15.61 -2.31
N PRO A 171 6.15 15.03 -1.74
CA PRO A 171 6.06 13.77 -1.00
C PRO A 171 5.07 13.77 0.16
N GLU A 172 4.81 14.92 0.79
CA GLU A 172 3.80 15.04 1.86
C GLU A 172 2.37 14.87 1.33
N VAL A 173 2.08 15.45 0.16
CA VAL A 173 0.81 15.24 -0.54
C VAL A 173 0.68 13.77 -0.95
N GLY A 174 1.76 13.16 -1.46
CA GLY A 174 1.78 11.73 -1.77
C GLY A 174 1.47 10.85 -0.56
N LYS A 175 2.04 11.14 0.62
CA LYS A 175 1.78 10.42 1.87
C LYS A 175 0.31 10.54 2.29
N ALA A 176 -0.24 11.75 2.25
CA ALA A 176 -1.65 12.02 2.52
C ALA A 176 -2.59 11.21 1.60
N ILE A 177 -2.29 11.17 0.30
CA ILE A 177 -3.07 10.38 -0.67
C ILE A 177 -2.99 8.90 -0.34
N ALA A 178 -1.79 8.39 -0.06
CA ALA A 178 -1.58 6.98 0.22
C ALA A 178 -2.38 6.53 1.46
N ILE A 179 -2.28 7.25 2.58
CA ILE A 179 -3.00 6.86 3.81
C ILE A 179 -4.52 7.03 3.68
N THR A 180 -4.98 8.10 3.03
CA THR A 180 -6.41 8.28 2.74
C THR A 180 -6.95 7.12 1.89
N SER A 181 -6.17 6.67 0.91
CA SER A 181 -6.53 5.56 0.02
C SER A 181 -6.50 4.21 0.74
N VAL A 182 -5.57 3.99 1.68
CA VAL A 182 -5.56 2.83 2.58
C VAL A 182 -6.83 2.79 3.42
N VAL A 183 -7.18 3.90 4.08
CA VAL A 183 -8.39 3.98 4.93
C VAL A 183 -9.66 3.76 4.11
N ALA A 184 -9.75 4.36 2.91
CA ALA A 184 -10.89 4.13 2.03
C ALA A 184 -10.96 2.68 1.57
N GLY A 185 -9.84 2.10 1.12
CA GLY A 185 -9.76 0.72 0.64
C GLY A 185 -10.09 -0.32 1.72
N SER A 186 -9.71 -0.06 2.98
CA SER A 186 -9.99 -0.96 4.10
C SER A 186 -11.43 -0.90 4.60
N LYS A 187 -12.22 0.06 4.10
CA LYS A 187 -13.65 0.23 4.38
C LYS A 187 -14.52 -0.03 3.15
N THR A 188 -13.95 -0.60 2.08
CA THR A 188 -14.66 -0.84 0.83
C THR A 188 -14.73 -2.33 0.55
N VAL A 189 -15.95 -2.86 0.40
CA VAL A 189 -16.18 -4.28 0.06
C VAL A 189 -15.44 -4.62 -1.24
N PRO A 190 -14.56 -5.64 -1.23
CA PRO A 190 -13.81 -6.04 -2.42
C PRO A 190 -14.71 -6.63 -3.50
N TYR A 191 -14.19 -6.69 -4.73
CA TYR A 191 -14.72 -7.66 -5.70
C TYR A 191 -14.41 -9.10 -5.24
N PRO A 192 -15.23 -10.10 -5.61
CA PRO A 192 -14.90 -11.50 -5.40
C PRO A 192 -13.55 -11.87 -6.04
N ASP A 193 -12.89 -12.87 -5.48
CA ASP A 193 -11.68 -13.48 -6.05
C ASP A 193 -12.02 -14.32 -7.30
#